data_AF-A0A1F7MQF5-F1
#
_entry.id   AF-A0A1F7MQF5-F1
#
_cell.length_a   1.000
_cell.length_b   1.000
_cell.length_c   1.000
_cell.angle_alpha   90.00
_cell.angle_beta   90.00
_cell.angle_gamma   90.00
#
_symmetry.space_group_name_H-M   'P 1'
#
loop_
_entity.id
_entity.type
_entity.pdbx_description
1 polymer ?
#
loop_
_entity_poly.entity_id
_entity_poly.type
_entity_poly.pdbx_seq_one_letter_code
_entity_poly.pdbx_strand_id
1 'polypeptide(L)'
;MSFLRRVERTIRRHAMLAGGEAVLAAVSGGADSVALLHALVALAPAWRLRLSVLHVDHGLRPDAARDAEFVRALGARLGVPVEVARVAVSPRGSLEAAARAARYAALAAAADRVGAARIALGHTADDQAETVLMRLLEGAGVRGLAGIPPVRGRFVRPLIERRRAEVVAELGRTGLAWVEAPTNADPRFLRNRVR
;
A
#
# COMPACT_ATOMS: atom_id res chain seq x y z
N MET A 1 -12.72 13.89 14.26
CA MET A 1 -12.29 14.20 12.87
C MET A 1 -12.37 12.94 12.02
N SER A 2 -12.95 13.00 10.81
CA SER A 2 -13.14 11.80 9.97
C SER A 2 -11.82 11.15 9.53
N PHE A 3 -11.86 9.87 9.15
CA PHE A 3 -10.70 9.15 8.59
C PHE A 3 -10.10 9.91 7.39
N LEU A 4 -10.94 10.29 6.42
CA LEU A 4 -10.53 11.02 5.22
C LEU A 4 -9.80 12.34 5.54
N ARG A 5 -10.31 13.15 6.47
CA ARG A 5 -9.66 14.41 6.88
C ARG A 5 -8.28 14.16 7.51
N ARG A 6 -8.11 13.05 8.24
CA ARG A 6 -6.82 12.67 8.85
C ARG A 6 -5.82 12.19 7.80
N VAL A 7 -6.28 11.48 6.77
CA VAL A 7 -5.46 11.10 5.61
C VAL A 7 -5.05 12.35 4.82
N GLU A 8 -5.99 13.25 4.51
CA GLU A 8 -5.69 14.51 3.82
C GLU A 8 -4.68 15.37 4.58
N ARG A 9 -4.84 15.50 5.91
CA ARG A 9 -3.86 16.21 6.75
C ARG A 9 -2.47 15.58 6.66
N THR A 10 -2.39 14.25 6.59
CA THR A 10 -1.12 13.53 6.43
C THR A 10 -0.47 13.82 5.08
N ILE A 11 -1.27 13.82 4.01
CA ILE A 11 -0.85 14.18 2.66
C ILE A 11 -0.27 15.59 2.63
N ARG A 12 -0.98 16.57 3.20
CA ARG A 12 -0.55 17.98 3.26
C ARG A 12 0.74 18.16 4.08
N ARG A 13 0.78 17.62 5.30
CA ARG A 13 1.94 17.80 6.19
C ARG A 13 3.24 17.28 5.59
N HIS A 14 3.17 16.16 4.86
CA HIS A 14 4.35 15.55 4.25
C HIS A 14 4.53 15.90 2.76
N ALA A 15 3.78 16.90 2.26
CA ALA A 15 3.83 17.35 0.86
C ALA A 15 3.76 16.20 -0.17
N MET A 16 2.88 15.22 0.08
CA MET A 16 2.81 14.00 -0.73
C MET A 16 2.23 14.27 -2.12
N LEU A 17 1.22 15.15 -2.18
CA LEU A 17 0.43 15.49 -3.37
C LEU A 17 0.30 17.02 -3.44
N ALA A 18 0.31 17.58 -4.65
CA ALA A 18 0.12 19.02 -4.90
C ALA A 18 -1.24 19.32 -5.55
N GLY A 19 -1.91 18.32 -6.11
CA GLY A 19 -3.16 18.44 -6.85
C GLY A 19 -2.93 18.57 -8.36
N GLY A 20 -3.87 18.05 -9.16
CA GLY A 20 -3.78 18.00 -10.63
C GLY A 20 -2.89 16.89 -11.19
N GLU A 21 -2.13 16.19 -10.34
CA GLU A 21 -1.24 15.11 -10.78
C GLU A 21 -1.95 13.76 -10.96
N ALA A 22 -1.27 12.85 -11.66
CA ALA A 22 -1.65 11.44 -11.70
C ALA A 22 -0.98 10.65 -10.57
N VAL A 23 -1.74 9.76 -9.94
CA VAL A 23 -1.31 8.92 -8.81
C VAL A 23 -1.60 7.45 -9.13
N LEU A 24 -0.56 6.62 -9.01
CA LEU A 24 -0.69 5.16 -9.07
C LEU A 24 -0.84 4.60 -7.65
N ALA A 25 -1.97 3.97 -7.35
CA ALA A 25 -2.19 3.29 -6.08
C ALA A 25 -1.76 1.81 -6.17
N ALA A 26 -0.88 1.37 -5.26
CA ALA A 26 -0.51 -0.04 -5.16
C ALA A 26 -1.55 -0.79 -4.31
N VAL A 27 -2.39 -1.61 -4.96
CA VAL A 27 -3.52 -2.29 -4.29
C VAL A 27 -3.31 -3.80 -4.27
N SER A 28 -3.08 -4.35 -3.09
CA SER A 28 -2.91 -5.80 -2.89
C SER A 28 -4.21 -6.55 -2.64
N GLY A 29 -5.32 -5.84 -2.41
CA GLY A 29 -6.62 -6.42 -2.02
C GLY A 29 -6.86 -6.46 -0.51
N GLY A 30 -5.80 -6.39 0.30
CA GLY A 30 -5.90 -6.27 1.76
C GLY A 30 -6.39 -4.91 2.25
N ALA A 31 -6.93 -4.88 3.48
CA ALA A 31 -7.63 -3.72 4.04
C ALA A 31 -6.88 -2.37 3.93
N ASP A 32 -5.58 -2.28 4.27
CA ASP A 32 -4.86 -0.99 4.17
C ASP A 32 -4.81 -0.47 2.74
N SER A 33 -4.64 -1.36 1.78
CA SER A 33 -4.56 -0.99 0.37
C SER A 33 -5.93 -0.62 -0.22
N VAL A 34 -7.00 -1.26 0.25
CA VAL A 34 -8.39 -0.90 -0.10
C VAL A 34 -8.76 0.46 0.52
N ALA A 35 -8.45 0.67 1.79
CA ALA A 35 -8.71 1.94 2.47
C ALA A 35 -7.89 3.09 1.89
N LEU A 36 -6.66 2.82 1.45
CA LEU A 36 -5.86 3.79 0.70
C LEU A 36 -6.56 4.20 -0.60
N LEU A 37 -7.00 3.23 -1.41
CA LEU A 37 -7.69 3.52 -2.66
C LEU A 37 -8.96 4.31 -2.41
N HIS A 38 -9.78 3.88 -1.45
CA HIS A 38 -10.98 4.60 -1.02
C HIS A 38 -10.69 6.07 -0.66
N ALA A 39 -9.66 6.30 0.17
CA ALA A 39 -9.29 7.66 0.56
C ALA A 39 -8.83 8.51 -0.62
N LEU A 40 -8.04 7.95 -1.54
CA LEU A 40 -7.58 8.66 -2.74
C LEU A 40 -8.76 8.99 -3.66
N VAL A 41 -9.69 8.06 -3.88
CA VAL A 41 -10.90 8.28 -4.70
C VAL A 41 -11.76 9.38 -4.11
N ALA A 42 -11.99 9.36 -2.79
CA ALA A 42 -12.77 10.40 -2.11
C ALA A 42 -12.12 11.79 -2.20
N LEU A 43 -10.78 11.86 -2.23
CA LEU A 43 -10.04 13.12 -2.33
C LEU A 43 -9.86 13.58 -3.79
N ALA A 44 -9.97 12.68 -4.77
CA ALA A 44 -9.64 12.96 -6.16
C ALA A 44 -10.40 14.16 -6.77
N PRO A 45 -11.71 14.36 -6.53
CA PRO A 45 -12.43 15.51 -7.10
C PRO A 45 -11.88 16.85 -6.58
N ALA A 46 -11.69 16.99 -5.27
CA ALA A 46 -11.21 18.23 -4.65
C ALA A 46 -9.75 18.54 -5.02
N TRP A 47 -8.95 17.50 -5.23
CA TRP A 47 -7.53 17.62 -5.56
C TRP A 47 -7.24 17.48 -7.06
N ARG A 48 -8.27 17.28 -7.90
CA ARG A 48 -8.15 17.05 -9.35
C ARG A 48 -7.18 15.90 -9.70
N LEU A 49 -7.17 14.84 -8.90
CA LEU A 49 -6.25 13.71 -9.09
C LEU A 49 -6.74 12.80 -10.22
N ARG A 50 -5.80 12.29 -11.01
CA ARG A 50 -6.06 11.18 -11.94
C ARG A 50 -5.53 9.90 -11.33
N LEU A 51 -6.42 8.96 -11.04
CA LEU A 51 -6.06 7.73 -10.34
C LEU A 51 -5.90 6.55 -11.30
N SER A 52 -4.96 5.69 -10.98
CA SER A 52 -4.82 4.35 -11.56
C SER A 52 -4.37 3.38 -10.47
N VAL A 53 -4.63 2.10 -10.66
CA VAL A 53 -4.27 1.05 -9.71
C VAL A 53 -3.32 0.06 -10.37
N LEU A 54 -2.28 -0.34 -9.63
CA LEU A 54 -1.52 -1.55 -9.95
C LEU A 54 -1.70 -2.58 -8.84
N HIS A 55 -2.19 -3.76 -9.21
CA HIS A 55 -2.05 -4.98 -8.43
C HIS A 55 -0.81 -5.74 -8.89
N VAL A 56 0.06 -6.13 -7.95
CA VAL A 56 1.23 -6.95 -8.26
C VAL A 56 0.97 -8.36 -7.76
N ASP A 57 0.87 -9.29 -8.70
CA ASP A 57 0.78 -10.72 -8.43
C ASP A 57 2.18 -11.34 -8.48
N HIS A 58 2.61 -11.90 -7.35
CA HIS A 58 3.91 -12.57 -7.21
C HIS A 58 3.90 -14.03 -7.72
N GLY A 59 2.75 -14.58 -8.10
CA GLY A 59 2.59 -15.96 -8.55
C GLY A 59 2.88 -17.01 -7.47
N LEU A 60 2.97 -16.59 -6.21
CA LEU A 60 3.38 -17.46 -5.09
C LEU A 60 2.20 -18.24 -4.47
N ARG A 61 0.95 -17.94 -4.85
CA ARG A 61 -0.24 -18.52 -4.21
C ARG A 61 -1.26 -19.02 -5.23
N PRO A 62 -1.99 -20.12 -4.93
CA PRO A 62 -3.09 -20.60 -5.77
C PRO A 62 -4.22 -19.56 -5.91
N ASP A 63 -4.50 -18.80 -4.85
CA ASP A 63 -5.57 -17.78 -4.82
C ASP A 63 -5.19 -16.44 -5.48
N ALA A 64 -4.00 -16.33 -6.07
CA ALA A 64 -3.53 -15.10 -6.70
C ALA A 64 -4.47 -14.58 -7.81
N ALA A 65 -5.09 -15.48 -8.56
CA ALA A 65 -6.09 -15.12 -9.56
C ALA A 65 -7.32 -14.46 -8.93
N ARG A 66 -7.78 -14.98 -7.78
CA ARG A 66 -8.93 -14.43 -7.03
C ARG A 66 -8.62 -13.05 -6.46
N ASP A 67 -7.41 -12.84 -5.96
CA ASP A 67 -6.94 -11.52 -5.47
C ASP A 67 -6.97 -10.49 -6.62
N ALA A 68 -6.48 -10.86 -7.80
CA ALA A 68 -6.48 -10.00 -8.97
C ALA A 68 -7.90 -9.65 -9.46
N GLU A 69 -8.80 -10.63 -9.51
CA GLU A 69 -10.21 -10.42 -9.85
C GLU A 69 -10.91 -9.50 -8.85
N PHE A 70 -10.67 -9.71 -7.55
CA PHE A 70 -11.18 -8.85 -6.50
C PHE A 70 -10.74 -7.38 -6.72
N VAL A 71 -9.44 -7.14 -6.99
CA VAL A 71 -8.94 -5.78 -7.18
C VAL A 71 -9.50 -5.15 -8.46
N ARG A 72 -9.70 -5.93 -9.53
CA ARG A 72 -10.37 -5.44 -10.74
C ARG A 72 -11.82 -5.03 -10.46
N ALA A 73 -12.57 -5.86 -9.74
CA ALA A 73 -13.95 -5.55 -9.37
C ALA A 73 -14.03 -4.32 -8.46
N LEU A 74 -13.09 -4.18 -7.51
CA LEU A 74 -12.98 -3.00 -6.66
C LEU A 74 -12.70 -1.73 -7.47
N GLY A 75 -11.75 -1.79 -8.41
CA GLY A 75 -11.45 -0.66 -9.29
C GLY A 75 -12.65 -0.26 -10.16
N ALA A 76 -13.35 -1.24 -10.75
CA ALA A 76 -14.57 -0.99 -11.51
C ALA A 76 -15.66 -0.32 -10.65
N ARG A 77 -15.88 -0.81 -9.42
CA ARG A 77 -16.83 -0.23 -8.46
C ARG A 77 -16.48 1.20 -8.08
N LEU A 78 -15.19 1.54 -8.00
CA LEU A 78 -14.71 2.86 -7.61
C LEU A 78 -14.41 3.79 -8.80
N GLY A 79 -14.63 3.32 -10.04
CA GLY A 79 -14.35 4.09 -11.26
C GLY A 79 -12.86 4.36 -11.52
N VAL A 80 -11.97 3.46 -11.08
CA VAL A 80 -10.51 3.60 -11.24
C VAL A 80 -9.96 2.46 -12.10
N PRO A 81 -9.18 2.76 -13.17
CA PRO A 81 -8.57 1.73 -14.01
C PRO A 81 -7.55 0.90 -13.21
N VAL A 82 -7.60 -0.42 -13.40
CA VAL A 82 -6.74 -1.40 -12.72
C VAL A 82 -5.89 -2.14 -13.73
N GLU A 83 -4.58 -2.09 -13.53
CA GLU A 83 -3.62 -2.98 -14.17
C GLU A 83 -3.22 -4.10 -13.19
N VAL A 84 -3.03 -5.32 -13.70
CA VAL A 84 -2.48 -6.44 -12.94
C VAL A 84 -1.14 -6.82 -13.57
N ALA A 85 -0.06 -6.67 -12.80
CA ALA A 85 1.27 -7.07 -13.22
C ALA A 85 1.67 -8.37 -12.51
N ARG A 86 1.98 -9.39 -13.30
CA ARG A 86 2.57 -10.63 -12.78
C ARG A 86 4.09 -10.47 -12.74
N VAL A 87 4.69 -10.71 -11.58
CA VAL A 87 6.14 -10.65 -11.40
C VAL A 87 6.68 -12.03 -11.05
N ALA A 88 7.73 -12.45 -11.76
CA ALA A 88 8.48 -13.64 -11.40
C ALA A 88 9.50 -13.28 -10.31
N VAL A 89 9.52 -14.05 -9.22
CA VAL A 89 10.50 -13.87 -8.15
C VAL A 89 11.50 -15.01 -8.22
N SER A 90 12.79 -14.68 -8.34
CA SER A 90 13.85 -15.68 -8.30
C SER A 90 13.91 -16.31 -6.90
N PRO A 91 14.04 -17.65 -6.78
CA PRO A 91 14.19 -18.32 -5.49
C PRO A 91 15.59 -18.18 -4.88
N ARG A 92 16.55 -17.52 -5.57
CA ARG A 92 17.90 -17.33 -5.05
C ARG A 92 17.96 -16.17 -4.05
N GLY A 93 18.36 -16.46 -2.82
CA GLY A 93 18.51 -15.47 -1.74
C GLY A 93 17.23 -15.27 -0.93
N SER A 94 17.09 -14.09 -0.29
CA SER A 94 15.88 -13.76 0.47
C SER A 94 14.69 -13.55 -0.48
N LEU A 95 13.76 -14.50 -0.48
CA LEU A 95 12.53 -14.45 -1.28
C LEU A 95 11.73 -13.16 -1.01
N GLU A 96 11.70 -12.70 0.24
CA GLU A 96 11.01 -11.46 0.63
C GLU A 96 11.68 -10.22 0.00
N ALA A 97 13.02 -10.16 0.04
CA ALA A 97 13.77 -9.05 -0.57
C ALA A 97 13.60 -9.04 -2.09
N ALA A 98 13.66 -10.21 -2.74
CA ALA A 98 13.47 -10.37 -4.17
C ALA A 98 12.04 -9.98 -4.60
N ALA A 99 11.02 -10.46 -3.87
CA ALA A 99 9.62 -10.10 -4.13
C ALA A 99 9.38 -8.60 -3.96
N ARG A 100 9.96 -8.01 -2.91
CA ARG A 100 9.90 -6.57 -2.68
C ARG A 100 10.56 -5.79 -3.83
N ALA A 101 11.76 -6.18 -4.26
CA ALA A 101 12.45 -5.51 -5.38
C ALA A 101 11.62 -5.58 -6.67
N ALA A 102 11.11 -6.76 -7.01
CA ALA A 102 10.25 -6.98 -8.18
C ALA A 102 8.98 -6.13 -8.12
N ARG A 103 8.33 -6.04 -6.95
CA ARG A 103 7.14 -5.18 -6.75
C ARG A 103 7.44 -3.71 -7.00
N TYR A 104 8.54 -3.20 -6.46
CA TYR A 104 8.89 -1.79 -6.62
C TYR A 104 9.27 -1.47 -8.08
N ALA A 105 9.93 -2.40 -8.78
CA ALA A 105 10.22 -2.26 -10.21
C ALA A 105 8.94 -2.25 -11.06
N ALA A 106 7.98 -3.16 -10.79
CA ALA A 106 6.70 -3.19 -11.50
C ALA A 106 5.88 -1.92 -11.26
N LEU A 107 5.83 -1.43 -10.02
CA LEU A 107 5.18 -0.17 -9.66
C LEU A 107 5.81 1.03 -10.38
N ALA A 108 7.14 1.06 -10.44
CA ALA A 108 7.86 2.09 -11.14
C ALA A 108 7.50 2.11 -12.64
N ALA A 109 7.61 0.97 -13.31
CA ALA A 109 7.31 0.86 -14.73
C ALA A 109 5.84 1.19 -15.07
N ALA A 110 4.89 0.76 -14.22
CA ALA A 110 3.48 1.09 -14.38
C ALA A 110 3.22 2.59 -14.22
N ALA A 111 3.87 3.23 -13.23
CA ALA A 111 3.74 4.66 -13.02
C ALA A 111 4.25 5.45 -14.23
N ASP A 112 5.34 5.00 -14.87
CA ASP A 112 5.88 5.62 -16.07
C ASP A 112 4.91 5.49 -17.25
N ARG A 113 4.29 4.31 -17.46
CA ARG A 113 3.29 4.09 -18.52
C ARG A 113 2.06 5.00 -18.41
N VAL A 114 1.55 5.21 -17.19
CA VAL A 114 0.34 6.00 -16.96
C VAL A 114 0.63 7.48 -16.67
N GLY A 115 1.91 7.88 -16.71
CA GLY A 115 2.34 9.24 -16.39
C GLY A 115 2.06 9.66 -14.94
N ALA A 116 2.09 8.71 -13.99
CA ALA A 116 1.86 8.99 -12.58
C ALA A 116 3.09 9.63 -11.93
N ALA A 117 2.91 10.83 -11.39
CA ALA A 117 3.95 11.55 -10.66
C ALA A 117 4.23 10.91 -9.28
N ARG A 118 3.23 10.22 -8.70
CA ARG A 118 3.30 9.63 -7.36
C ARG A 118 2.80 8.19 -7.35
N ILE A 119 3.41 7.38 -6.48
CA ILE A 119 3.02 6.00 -6.21
C ILE A 119 2.61 5.90 -4.74
N ALA A 120 1.33 5.62 -4.48
CA ALA A 120 0.79 5.52 -3.14
C ALA A 120 0.82 4.08 -2.61
N LEU A 121 1.34 3.88 -1.40
CA LEU A 121 1.44 2.58 -0.73
C LEU A 121 0.67 2.58 0.60
N GLY A 122 -0.05 1.49 0.88
CA GLY A 122 -0.90 1.34 2.07
C GLY A 122 -0.13 0.96 3.34
N HIS A 123 0.95 1.67 3.68
CA HIS A 123 1.63 1.47 4.96
C HIS A 123 0.96 2.31 6.05
N THR A 124 0.82 1.73 7.24
CA THR A 124 0.13 2.25 8.42
C THR A 124 1.08 2.56 9.57
N ALA A 125 0.54 3.10 10.66
CA ALA A 125 1.28 3.31 11.91
C ALA A 125 1.69 1.98 12.57
N ASP A 126 0.94 0.90 12.34
CA ASP A 126 1.28 -0.44 12.84
C ASP A 126 2.51 -0.97 12.07
N ASP A 127 2.55 -0.78 10.74
CA ASP A 127 3.74 -1.12 9.94
C ASP A 127 5.00 -0.35 10.37
N GLN A 128 4.82 0.88 10.86
CA GLN A 128 5.90 1.67 11.45
C GLN A 128 6.42 1.03 12.73
N ALA A 129 5.52 0.70 13.65
CA ALA A 129 5.86 0.07 14.91
C ALA A 129 6.57 -1.27 14.68
N GLU A 130 6.04 -2.11 13.78
CA GLU A 130 6.67 -3.37 13.36
C GLU A 130 8.08 -3.13 12.83
N THR A 131 8.26 -2.15 11.94
CA THR A 131 9.57 -1.84 11.35
C THR A 131 10.57 -1.38 12.40
N VAL A 132 10.15 -0.52 13.33
CA VAL A 132 11.03 -0.03 14.40
C VAL A 132 11.39 -1.17 15.36
N LEU A 133 10.44 -2.02 15.73
CA LEU A 133 10.69 -3.15 16.63
C LEU A 133 11.63 -4.18 16.01
N MET A 134 11.42 -4.54 14.74
CA MET A 134 12.34 -5.46 14.04
C MET A 134 13.77 -4.92 14.05
N ARG A 135 13.96 -3.62 13.78
CA ARG A 135 15.29 -3.01 13.79
C ARG A 135 15.91 -2.93 15.18
N LEU A 136 15.11 -2.70 16.22
CA LEU A 136 15.58 -2.80 17.61
C LEU A 136 16.11 -4.20 17.91
N LEU A 137 15.36 -5.24 17.52
CA LEU A 137 15.74 -6.64 17.72
C LEU A 137 17.00 -7.02 16.93
N GLU A 138 17.22 -6.41 15.77
CA GLU A 138 18.42 -6.59 14.94
C GLU A 138 19.65 -5.79 15.41
N GLY A 139 19.56 -5.09 16.56
CA GLY A 139 20.68 -4.37 17.16
C GLY A 139 20.96 -2.99 16.52
N ALA A 140 19.96 -2.39 15.86
CA ALA A 140 20.11 -1.06 15.29
C ALA A 140 20.30 0.01 16.38
N GLY A 141 21.39 0.77 16.32
CA GLY A 141 21.57 1.97 17.16
C GLY A 141 20.52 3.05 16.85
N VAL A 142 20.47 4.13 17.64
CA VAL A 142 19.47 5.22 17.53
C VAL A 142 19.26 5.78 16.11
N ARG A 143 20.29 5.79 15.25
CA ARG A 143 20.18 6.20 13.82
C ARG A 143 19.51 5.16 12.93
N GLY A 144 19.57 3.87 13.28
CA GLY A 144 18.93 2.77 12.56
C GLY A 144 17.45 2.59 12.90
N LEU A 145 16.95 3.25 13.95
CA LEU A 145 15.53 3.28 14.35
C LEU A 145 14.62 4.12 13.44
N ALA A 146 15.16 4.68 12.35
CA ALA A 146 14.36 5.43 11.39
C ALA A 146 13.21 4.57 10.86
N GLY A 147 11.97 4.94 11.09
CA GLY A 147 10.82 4.20 10.58
C GLY A 147 10.74 4.19 9.04
N ILE A 148 9.58 3.78 8.54
CA ILE A 148 9.24 3.90 7.13
C ILE A 148 9.09 5.41 6.79
N PRO A 149 9.84 5.99 5.85
CA PRO A 149 9.69 7.41 5.55
C PRO A 149 8.31 7.68 4.92
N PRO A 150 7.57 8.72 5.31
CA PRO A 150 6.29 9.08 4.70
C PRO A 150 6.38 9.31 3.19
N VAL A 151 7.50 9.88 2.74
CA VAL A 151 7.84 10.12 1.32
C VAL A 151 9.24 9.57 1.03
N ARG A 152 9.40 8.87 -0.10
CA ARG A 152 10.70 8.45 -0.62
C ARG A 152 10.69 8.56 -2.15
N GLY A 153 11.29 9.62 -2.68
CA GLY A 153 11.17 9.94 -4.11
C GLY A 153 9.70 10.09 -4.52
N ARG A 154 9.26 9.31 -5.51
CA ARG A 154 7.84 9.29 -5.94
C ARG A 154 6.91 8.44 -5.05
N PHE A 155 7.44 7.66 -4.12
CA PHE A 155 6.63 6.80 -3.25
C PHE A 155 6.10 7.56 -2.03
N VAL A 156 4.79 7.53 -1.84
CA VAL A 156 4.08 8.22 -0.75
C VAL A 156 3.24 7.23 0.07
N ARG A 157 3.03 7.53 1.35
CA ARG A 157 2.32 6.64 2.29
C ARG A 157 1.22 7.41 3.04
N PRO A 158 0.07 7.70 2.41
CA PRO A 158 -0.97 8.54 3.01
C PRO A 158 -1.54 8.00 4.33
N LEU A 159 -1.46 6.68 4.56
CA LEU A 159 -1.98 6.03 5.77
C LEU A 159 -0.94 5.91 6.89
N ILE A 160 0.27 6.45 6.74
CA ILE A 160 1.42 6.14 7.60
C ILE A 160 1.25 6.51 9.09
N GLU A 161 0.24 7.31 9.40
CA GLU A 161 -0.12 7.72 10.76
C GLU A 161 -1.51 7.24 11.19
N ARG A 162 -2.15 6.39 10.39
CA ARG A 162 -3.42 5.75 10.71
C ARG A 162 -3.12 4.37 11.29
N ARG A 163 -3.83 4.01 12.34
CA ARG A 163 -3.78 2.66 12.88
C ARG A 163 -4.61 1.70 12.05
N ARG A 164 -4.24 0.42 12.04
CA ARG A 164 -4.98 -0.66 11.38
C ARG A 164 -6.44 -0.74 11.86
N ALA A 165 -6.69 -0.51 13.15
CA ALA A 165 -8.04 -0.46 13.70
C ALA A 165 -8.89 0.68 13.07
N GLU A 166 -8.29 1.85 12.79
CA GLU A 166 -8.99 2.95 12.12
C GLU A 166 -9.30 2.61 10.66
N VAL A 167 -8.38 1.89 9.99
CA VAL A 167 -8.57 1.38 8.62
C VAL A 167 -9.76 0.43 8.56
N VAL A 168 -9.80 -0.58 9.44
CA VAL A 168 -10.88 -1.57 9.46
C VAL A 168 -12.22 -0.91 9.80
N ALA A 169 -12.24 0.01 10.77
CA ALA A 169 -13.44 0.75 11.13
C ALA A 169 -13.99 1.60 9.97
N GLU A 170 -13.12 2.24 9.18
CA GLU A 170 -13.53 2.99 7.99
C GLU A 170 -14.09 2.07 6.90
N LEU A 171 -13.45 0.92 6.63
CA LEU A 171 -13.96 -0.04 5.66
C LEU A 171 -15.33 -0.59 6.08
N GLY A 172 -15.51 -0.90 7.36
CA GLY A 172 -16.81 -1.31 7.91
C GLY A 172 -17.89 -0.24 7.72
N ARG A 173 -17.56 1.05 7.92
CA ARG A 173 -18.50 2.16 7.67
C ARG A 173 -18.89 2.34 6.20
N THR A 174 -17.98 2.03 5.28
CA THR A 174 -18.18 2.23 3.83
C THR A 174 -18.78 1.01 3.14
N GLY A 175 -18.82 -0.15 3.82
CA GLY A 175 -19.25 -1.41 3.23
C GLY A 175 -18.33 -1.90 2.12
N LEU A 176 -17.05 -1.49 2.15
CA LEU A 176 -16.04 -1.98 1.22
C LEU A 176 -15.44 -3.27 1.77
N ALA A 177 -15.56 -4.35 0.99
CA ALA A 177 -14.90 -5.61 1.28
C ALA A 177 -13.39 -5.50 1.07
N TRP A 178 -12.64 -6.43 1.66
CA TRP A 178 -11.21 -6.63 1.42
C TRP A 178 -10.89 -8.12 1.50
N VAL A 179 -9.74 -8.52 0.95
CA VAL A 179 -9.22 -9.88 1.07
C VAL A 179 -8.37 -9.99 2.34
N GLU A 180 -8.64 -10.98 3.18
CA GLU A 180 -7.77 -11.32 4.29
C GLU A 180 -6.65 -12.25 3.80
N ALA A 181 -5.39 -11.83 3.93
CA ALA A 181 -4.26 -12.64 3.51
C ALA A 181 -3.94 -13.70 4.58
N PRO A 182 -3.91 -15.01 4.25
CA PRO A 182 -3.53 -16.08 5.18
C PRO A 182 -2.08 -15.96 5.68
N THR A 183 -1.21 -15.30 4.91
CA THR A 183 0.20 -15.07 5.24
C THR A 183 0.42 -14.19 6.47
N ASN A 184 -0.61 -13.53 7.01
CA ASN A 184 -0.51 -12.81 8.28
C ASN A 184 -0.33 -13.73 9.50
N ALA A 185 -0.51 -15.05 9.33
CA ALA A 185 -0.43 -16.03 10.41
C ALA A 185 0.83 -16.92 10.37
N ASP A 186 1.76 -16.71 9.43
CA ASP A 186 2.94 -17.58 9.29
C ASP A 186 4.08 -17.12 10.24
N PRO A 187 4.38 -17.83 11.34
CA PRO A 187 5.35 -17.38 12.33
C PRO A 187 6.80 -17.41 11.83
N ARG A 188 7.06 -17.93 10.61
CA ARG A 188 8.41 -17.97 10.03
C ARG A 188 8.92 -16.57 9.62
N PHE A 189 8.02 -15.63 9.37
CA PHE A 189 8.39 -14.25 9.09
C PHE A 189 8.52 -13.48 10.41
N LEU A 190 9.68 -12.86 10.67
CA LEU A 190 9.92 -12.05 11.86
C LEU A 190 8.81 -11.02 12.09
N ARG A 191 8.31 -10.44 10.99
CA ARG A 191 7.20 -9.49 10.97
C ARG A 191 5.89 -10.04 11.53
N ASN A 192 5.58 -11.31 11.29
CA ASN A 192 4.38 -11.95 11.83
C ASN A 192 4.53 -12.31 13.31
N ARG A 193 5.76 -12.54 13.80
CA ARG A 193 6.04 -12.75 15.23
C ARG A 193 6.00 -11.45 16.05
N VAL A 194 6.18 -10.32 15.38
CA VAL A 194 6.16 -8.97 15.96
C VAL A 194 4.74 -8.38 15.98
N ARG A 195 3.83 -8.89 15.14
CA ARG A 195 2.42 -8.52 15.10
C ARG A 195 1.61 -9.02 16.28
#